data_AF-A0A5A7WWV2-F1
#
_entry.id   AF-A0A5A7WWV2-F1
#
_cell.length_a   1.000
_cell.length_b   1.000
_cell.length_c   1.000
_cell.angle_alpha   90.00
_cell.angle_beta   90.00
_cell.angle_gamma   90.00
#
_symmetry.space_group_name_H-M   'P 1'
#
loop_
_entity.id
_entity.type
_entity.pdbx_description
1 polymer ?
#
loop_
_entity_poly.entity_id
_entity_poly.type
_entity_poly.pdbx_seq_one_letter_code
_entity_poly.pdbx_strand_id
1 'polypeptide(L)'
;MGYRKTQEEVERIQKFMGPARFTGQELGISFKTSWEFARDVLPPIFEPVGSKSDGTCDAYALAANYQSAYCGRFDGGIVMLFCKYGDIEGYYQLTEIMSAGLAVSSGREMLGEIKKEGTARLWKDGDQYNGSVEARGLTLFEIDAQITGPEQAPKTVKSNGFDVKMFPHTNGHGLQYPPLLNIWDITNNFSSYREGTGTLTWGHSKWDPVDTIPIVSTGTAVATEYENYSPLLRQEQLEDPDNVFPQYLWGRSFDDPTFYPIANRWRGVDSLNIDPDRQDLANR
;
A
#
# COMPACT_ATOMS: atom_id res chain seq x y z
N MET A 1 -16.19 -12.78 -28.53
CA MET A 1 -15.19 -11.79 -28.05
C MET A 1 -14.95 -10.78 -29.16
N GLY A 2 -14.85 -9.49 -28.83
CA GLY A 2 -14.56 -8.40 -29.75
C GLY A 2 -14.05 -7.17 -29.00
N TYR A 3 -13.58 -6.16 -29.73
CA TYR A 3 -13.03 -4.91 -29.16
C TYR A 3 -14.09 -4.02 -28.48
N ARG A 4 -15.38 -4.33 -28.65
CA ARG A 4 -16.50 -3.67 -27.99
C ARG A 4 -17.28 -4.70 -27.17
N LYS A 5 -17.55 -4.38 -25.90
CA LYS A 5 -18.46 -5.15 -25.05
C LYS A 5 -19.91 -4.79 -25.33
N THR A 6 -20.81 -5.75 -25.25
CA THR A 6 -22.25 -5.48 -25.25
C THR A 6 -22.65 -4.81 -23.92
N GLN A 7 -23.82 -4.18 -23.89
CA GLN A 7 -24.35 -3.58 -22.67
C GLN A 7 -24.48 -4.62 -21.54
N GLU A 8 -25.00 -5.81 -21.85
CA GLU A 8 -25.12 -6.92 -20.91
C GLU A 8 -23.76 -7.38 -20.35
N GLU A 9 -22.72 -7.42 -21.19
CA GLU A 9 -21.36 -7.74 -20.74
C GLU A 9 -20.82 -6.68 -19.77
N VAL A 10 -21.05 -5.39 -20.06
CA VAL A 10 -20.63 -4.28 -19.19
C VAL A 10 -21.34 -4.33 -17.84
N GLU A 11 -22.66 -4.53 -17.82
CA GLU A 11 -23.43 -4.63 -16.58
C GLU A 11 -22.99 -5.82 -15.73
N ARG A 12 -22.69 -6.96 -16.36
CA ARG A 12 -22.14 -8.13 -15.67
C ARG A 12 -20.78 -7.81 -15.04
N ILE A 13 -19.90 -7.10 -15.75
CA ILE A 13 -18.59 -6.69 -15.23
C ILE A 13 -18.77 -5.72 -14.06
N GLN A 14 -19.59 -4.68 -14.20
CA GLN A 14 -19.81 -3.67 -13.16
C GLN A 14 -20.35 -4.28 -11.87
N LYS A 15 -21.31 -5.22 -11.95
CA LYS A 15 -21.83 -5.96 -10.80
C LYS A 15 -20.78 -6.87 -10.13
N PHE A 16 -19.74 -7.25 -10.86
CA PHE A 16 -18.74 -8.20 -10.40
C PHE A 16 -17.51 -7.53 -9.80
N MET A 17 -17.13 -6.36 -10.35
CA MET A 17 -15.93 -5.61 -9.96
C MET A 17 -16.06 -4.90 -8.62
N GLY A 18 -17.28 -4.66 -8.13
CA GLY A 18 -17.52 -4.01 -6.84
C GLY A 18 -18.66 -4.68 -6.07
N PRO A 19 -18.58 -4.77 -4.74
CA PRO A 19 -17.49 -4.30 -3.86
C PRO A 19 -16.26 -5.21 -3.88
N ALA A 20 -15.12 -4.70 -3.37
CA ALA A 20 -13.90 -5.47 -3.25
C ALA A 20 -14.12 -6.67 -2.30
N ARG A 21 -13.73 -7.86 -2.75
CA ARG A 21 -13.91 -9.12 -2.01
C ARG A 21 -12.83 -10.13 -2.38
N PHE A 22 -12.23 -10.72 -1.38
CA PHE A 22 -11.15 -11.70 -1.53
C PHE A 22 -11.02 -12.55 -0.28
N THR A 23 -10.33 -13.69 -0.42
CA THR A 23 -9.78 -14.40 0.73
C THR A 23 -8.28 -14.14 0.84
N GLY A 24 -7.76 -14.15 2.06
CA GLY A 24 -6.35 -13.87 2.34
C GLY A 24 -5.76 -14.89 3.31
N GLN A 25 -4.49 -15.20 3.09
CA GLN A 25 -3.58 -15.75 4.10
C GLN A 25 -2.48 -14.72 4.31
N GLU A 26 -2.28 -14.29 5.55
CA GLU A 26 -1.43 -13.15 5.89
C GLU A 26 -0.48 -13.50 7.04
N LEU A 27 0.77 -13.05 6.91
CA LEU A 27 1.65 -12.77 8.04
C LEU A 27 1.79 -11.26 8.17
N GLY A 28 1.32 -10.70 9.29
CA GLY A 28 1.40 -9.28 9.55
C GLY A 28 2.02 -8.96 10.89
N ILE A 29 2.50 -7.74 11.04
CA ILE A 29 3.12 -7.25 12.27
C ILE A 29 2.74 -5.78 12.50
N SER A 30 2.21 -5.51 13.68
CA SER A 30 2.04 -4.14 14.16
C SER A 30 3.39 -3.55 14.52
N PHE A 31 3.59 -2.26 14.27
CA PHE A 31 4.78 -1.56 14.72
C PHE A 31 4.45 -0.09 15.02
N LYS A 32 5.37 0.57 15.72
CA LYS A 32 5.33 2.02 15.93
C LYS A 32 6.40 2.67 15.05
N THR A 33 6.00 3.70 14.31
CA THR A 33 6.93 4.62 13.63
C THR A 33 7.00 5.95 14.38
N SER A 34 7.83 6.90 13.93
CA SER A 34 7.89 8.21 14.57
C SER A 34 6.68 9.09 14.17
N TRP A 35 6.25 9.92 15.11
CA TRP A 35 5.16 10.88 14.89
C TRP A 35 5.52 11.90 13.80
N GLU A 36 6.78 12.33 13.77
CA GLU A 36 7.30 13.28 12.78
C GLU A 36 7.27 12.69 11.38
N PHE A 37 7.70 11.44 11.21
CA PHE A 37 7.64 10.74 9.93
C PHE A 37 6.20 10.65 9.44
N ALA A 38 5.29 10.18 10.29
CA ALA A 38 3.89 10.03 9.92
C ALA A 38 3.25 11.37 9.48
N ARG A 39 3.56 12.48 10.16
CA ARG A 39 3.08 13.81 9.78
C ARG A 39 3.62 14.30 8.44
N ASP A 40 4.84 13.91 8.09
CA ASP A 40 5.50 14.33 6.85
C ASP A 40 4.91 13.59 5.64
N VAL A 41 4.67 12.29 5.77
CA VAL A 41 4.24 11.44 4.64
C VAL A 41 2.73 11.31 4.50
N LEU A 42 1.95 11.64 5.52
CA LEU A 42 0.49 11.69 5.41
C LEU A 42 0.05 12.97 4.67
N PRO A 43 -0.92 12.87 3.74
CA PRO A 43 -1.62 14.04 3.23
C PRO A 43 -2.15 14.93 4.36
N PRO A 44 -2.17 16.26 4.17
CA PRO A 44 -2.52 17.21 5.25
C PRO A 44 -3.97 17.08 5.76
N ILE A 45 -4.80 16.31 5.05
CA ILE A 45 -6.16 15.97 5.46
C ILE A 45 -6.23 14.91 6.57
N PHE A 46 -5.12 14.21 6.83
CA PHE A 46 -5.06 13.13 7.82
C PHE A 46 -4.29 13.56 9.07
N GLU A 47 -4.77 13.09 10.22
CA GLU A 47 -4.07 13.19 11.49
C GLU A 47 -3.45 11.82 11.83
N PRO A 48 -2.16 11.72 12.19
CA PRO A 48 -1.59 10.46 12.66
C PRO A 48 -2.29 9.97 13.93
N VAL A 49 -2.46 8.65 14.07
CA VAL A 49 -2.98 8.03 15.28
C VAL A 49 -1.85 7.26 15.99
N GLY A 50 -1.68 7.51 17.29
CA GLY A 50 -0.63 6.93 18.12
C GLY A 50 -0.44 7.74 19.40
N SER A 51 0.79 7.78 19.92
CA SER A 51 1.13 8.59 21.09
C SER A 51 2.01 9.77 20.71
N LYS A 52 1.39 10.94 20.55
CA LYS A 52 2.11 12.20 20.28
C LYS A 52 3.10 12.57 21.40
N SER A 53 2.78 12.27 22.66
CA SER A 53 3.68 12.53 23.78
C SER A 53 4.92 11.65 23.74
N ASP A 54 4.77 10.42 23.26
CA ASP A 54 5.88 9.46 23.13
C ASP A 54 6.57 9.57 21.76
N GLY A 55 6.11 10.48 20.89
CA GLY A 55 6.66 10.67 19.55
C GLY A 55 6.40 9.49 18.61
N THR A 56 5.31 8.75 18.78
CA THR A 56 5.03 7.53 18.00
C THR A 56 3.69 7.54 17.28
N CYS A 57 3.66 6.95 16.07
CA CYS A 57 2.46 6.69 15.28
C CYS A 57 2.30 5.17 15.07
N ASP A 58 1.06 4.72 15.02
CA ASP A 58 0.69 3.32 14.84
C ASP A 58 0.77 2.96 13.37
N ALA A 59 1.34 1.80 13.07
CA ALA A 59 1.54 1.32 11.72
C ALA A 59 1.44 -0.20 11.67
N TYR A 60 1.23 -0.72 10.47
CA TYR A 60 1.12 -2.15 10.23
C TYR A 60 1.81 -2.52 8.91
N ALA A 61 2.53 -3.63 8.92
CA ALA A 61 3.15 -4.21 7.73
C ALA A 61 2.70 -5.65 7.57
N LEU A 62 2.47 -6.09 6.34
CA LEU A 62 2.04 -7.45 6.06
C LEU A 62 2.60 -7.98 4.74
N ALA A 63 2.76 -9.30 4.68
CA ALA A 63 2.92 -10.08 3.47
C ALA A 63 1.76 -11.08 3.38
N ALA A 64 1.20 -11.27 2.19
CA ALA A 64 0.00 -12.06 2.04
C ALA A 64 -0.12 -12.77 0.68
N ASN A 65 -0.94 -13.81 0.68
CA ASN A 65 -1.46 -14.46 -0.52
C ASN A 65 -2.97 -14.27 -0.58
N TYR A 66 -3.46 -13.83 -1.74
CA TYR A 66 -4.84 -13.44 -1.95
C TYR A 66 -5.52 -14.26 -3.04
N GLN A 67 -6.83 -14.41 -2.91
CA GLN A 67 -7.71 -14.87 -3.98
C GLN A 67 -8.88 -13.89 -4.11
N SER A 68 -8.80 -13.00 -5.09
CA SER A 68 -9.87 -12.06 -5.40
C SER A 68 -10.94 -12.70 -6.26
N ALA A 69 -12.19 -12.30 -6.00
CA ALA A 69 -13.29 -12.66 -6.89
C ALA A 69 -13.07 -12.18 -8.33
N TYR A 70 -12.40 -11.04 -8.55
CA TYR A 70 -12.28 -10.42 -9.88
C TYR A 70 -10.86 -10.35 -10.46
N CYS A 71 -9.82 -10.41 -9.63
CA CYS A 71 -8.43 -10.40 -10.08
C CYS A 71 -7.76 -11.79 -10.03
N GLY A 72 -8.46 -12.83 -9.57
CA GLY A 72 -7.89 -14.16 -9.40
C GLY A 72 -6.88 -14.22 -8.25
N ARG A 73 -5.90 -15.12 -8.36
CA ARG A 73 -4.85 -15.31 -7.35
C ARG A 73 -3.70 -14.33 -7.56
N PHE A 74 -3.24 -13.72 -6.48
CA PHE A 74 -2.05 -12.89 -6.44
C PHE A 74 -1.48 -12.89 -5.03
N ASP A 75 -0.29 -12.36 -4.89
CA ASP A 75 0.39 -12.14 -3.62
C ASP A 75 0.70 -10.65 -3.51
N GLY A 76 0.91 -10.20 -2.27
CA GLY A 76 1.21 -8.80 -2.04
C GLY A 76 1.75 -8.48 -0.68
N GLY A 77 2.29 -7.27 -0.59
CA GLY A 77 2.86 -6.70 0.61
C GLY A 77 2.38 -5.28 0.81
N ILE A 78 2.01 -4.93 2.04
CA ILE A 78 1.45 -3.62 2.36
C ILE A 78 2.13 -3.05 3.58
N VAL A 79 2.47 -1.76 3.54
CA VAL A 79 2.85 -0.96 4.72
C VAL A 79 1.86 0.20 4.82
N MET A 80 1.26 0.35 5.99
CA MET A 80 0.19 1.34 6.22
C MET A 80 0.36 2.05 7.56
N LEU A 81 -0.05 3.32 7.60
CA LEU A 81 -0.14 4.12 8.81
C LEU A 81 -1.58 4.19 9.29
N PHE A 82 -1.77 4.16 10.60
CA PHE A 82 -3.06 4.42 11.20
C PHE A 82 -3.25 5.93 11.35
N CYS A 83 -4.35 6.45 10.81
CA CYS A 83 -4.63 7.87 10.79
C CYS A 83 -6.13 8.15 10.92
N LYS A 84 -6.46 9.43 11.09
CA LYS A 84 -7.82 9.93 11.22
C LYS A 84 -8.14 10.90 10.09
N TYR A 85 -9.33 10.79 9.52
CA TYR A 85 -9.95 11.80 8.65
C TYR A 85 -11.25 12.27 9.28
N GLY A 86 -11.27 13.51 9.78
CA GLY A 86 -12.38 14.02 10.57
C GLY A 86 -12.57 13.17 11.84
N ASP A 87 -13.65 12.40 11.90
CA ASP A 87 -13.97 11.49 13.02
C ASP A 87 -13.75 10.00 12.72
N ILE A 88 -13.25 9.68 11.52
CA ILE A 88 -13.06 8.30 11.08
C ILE A 88 -11.60 7.92 11.26
N GLU A 89 -11.32 6.88 12.05
CA GLU A 89 -10.01 6.26 12.13
C GLU A 89 -9.91 5.10 11.14
N GLY A 90 -8.75 4.96 10.50
CA GLY A 90 -8.52 3.96 9.47
C GLY A 90 -7.07 3.93 9.01
N TYR A 91 -6.78 3.07 8.05
CA TYR A 91 -5.44 2.90 7.52
C TYR A 91 -5.25 3.65 6.20
N TYR A 92 -4.12 4.34 6.08
CA TYR A 92 -3.63 4.91 4.84
C TYR A 92 -2.38 4.18 4.39
N GLN A 93 -2.36 3.71 3.15
CA GLN A 93 -1.27 2.88 2.64
C GLN A 93 -0.11 3.76 2.14
N LEU A 94 1.11 3.41 2.56
CA LEU A 94 2.35 4.02 2.07
C LEU A 94 2.98 3.21 0.94
N THR A 95 2.92 1.88 1.08
CA THR A 95 3.47 0.93 0.11
C THR A 95 2.46 -0.18 -0.10
N GLU A 96 2.24 -0.54 -1.36
CA GLU A 96 1.36 -1.64 -1.74
C GLU A 96 1.93 -2.31 -2.99
N ILE A 97 2.41 -3.54 -2.83
CA ILE A 97 3.05 -4.33 -3.88
C ILE A 97 2.18 -5.52 -4.21
N MET A 98 1.91 -5.78 -5.48
CA MET A 98 1.03 -6.86 -5.93
C MET A 98 1.57 -7.57 -7.18
N SER A 99 1.41 -8.90 -7.25
CA SER A 99 1.95 -9.71 -8.35
C SER A 99 1.07 -9.86 -9.60
N ALA A 100 -0.19 -9.43 -9.55
CA ALA A 100 -1.10 -9.52 -10.69
C ALA A 100 -1.39 -8.16 -11.33
N GLY A 101 -1.13 -8.05 -12.64
CA GLY A 101 -1.33 -6.81 -13.39
C GLY A 101 -2.74 -6.24 -13.31
N LEU A 102 -3.80 -7.07 -13.31
CA LEU A 102 -5.18 -6.58 -13.14
C LEU A 102 -5.42 -6.08 -11.71
N ALA A 103 -4.82 -6.69 -10.69
CA ALA A 103 -4.91 -6.21 -9.31
C ALA A 103 -4.26 -4.83 -9.19
N VAL A 104 -3.09 -4.63 -9.82
CA VAL A 104 -2.39 -3.35 -9.87
C VAL A 104 -3.21 -2.29 -10.61
N SER A 105 -3.60 -2.54 -11.87
CA SER A 105 -4.27 -1.53 -12.69
C SER A 105 -5.65 -1.17 -12.16
N SER A 106 -6.48 -2.17 -11.85
CA SER A 106 -7.82 -1.89 -11.30
C SER A 106 -7.76 -1.23 -9.93
N GLY A 107 -6.81 -1.60 -9.08
CA GLY A 107 -6.65 -0.94 -7.78
C GLY A 107 -6.37 0.55 -7.92
N ARG A 108 -5.42 0.93 -8.77
CA ARG A 108 -5.10 2.35 -9.01
C ARG A 108 -6.22 3.10 -9.73
N GLU A 109 -6.69 2.54 -10.85
CA GLU A 109 -7.57 3.23 -11.79
C GLU A 109 -9.03 3.23 -11.33
N MET A 110 -9.47 2.22 -10.58
CA MET A 110 -10.83 2.10 -10.06
C MET A 110 -10.89 2.53 -8.60
N LEU A 111 -10.03 1.98 -7.74
CA LEU A 111 -10.10 2.10 -6.28
C LEU A 111 -9.24 3.26 -5.72
N GLY A 112 -8.28 3.80 -6.48
CA GLY A 112 -7.39 4.87 -6.00
C GLY A 112 -6.24 4.39 -5.12
N GLU A 113 -6.07 3.07 -5.01
CA GLU A 113 -4.95 2.43 -4.32
C GLU A 113 -3.60 2.76 -4.99
N ILE A 114 -2.50 2.51 -4.28
CA ILE A 114 -1.15 2.93 -4.72
C ILE A 114 -0.28 1.78 -5.25
N LYS A 115 -0.94 0.69 -5.66
CA LYS A 115 -0.31 -0.56 -6.12
C LYS A 115 0.82 -0.37 -7.11
N LYS A 116 1.94 -1.05 -6.85
CA LYS A 116 3.03 -1.29 -7.80
C LYS A 116 3.26 -2.79 -7.98
N GLU A 117 3.93 -3.14 -9.08
CA GLU A 117 4.19 -4.54 -9.42
C GLU A 117 5.38 -5.08 -8.60
N GLY A 118 5.21 -6.29 -8.06
CA GLY A 118 6.25 -7.03 -7.36
C GLY A 118 5.68 -8.34 -6.82
N THR A 119 6.36 -8.96 -5.88
CA THR A 119 5.92 -10.25 -5.33
C THR A 119 6.06 -10.29 -3.81
N ALA A 120 5.20 -11.05 -3.16
CA ALA A 120 5.31 -11.44 -1.77
C ALA A 120 5.35 -12.96 -1.63
N ARG A 121 6.10 -13.46 -0.65
CA ARG A 121 6.20 -14.88 -0.33
C ARG A 121 5.96 -15.10 1.15
N LEU A 122 5.27 -16.20 1.45
CA LEU A 122 5.05 -16.67 2.81
C LEU A 122 5.69 -18.05 2.97
N TRP A 123 6.44 -18.22 4.06
CA TRP A 123 7.06 -19.47 4.47
C TRP A 123 6.66 -19.78 5.90
N LYS A 124 6.48 -21.06 6.19
CA LYS A 124 6.12 -21.56 7.51
C LYS A 124 6.84 -22.88 7.79
N ASP A 125 7.45 -22.97 8.95
CA ASP A 125 7.97 -24.20 9.54
C ASP A 125 7.57 -24.28 11.02
N GLY A 126 6.56 -25.11 11.32
CA GLY A 126 5.95 -25.17 12.65
C GLY A 126 5.35 -23.82 13.08
N ASP A 127 5.95 -23.24 14.13
CA ASP A 127 5.59 -21.93 14.67
C ASP A 127 6.49 -20.80 14.14
N GLN A 128 7.49 -21.10 13.32
CA GLN A 128 8.31 -20.09 12.64
C GLN A 128 7.64 -19.70 11.31
N TYR A 129 7.43 -18.40 11.13
CA TYR A 129 6.86 -17.82 9.92
C TYR A 129 7.84 -16.77 9.37
N ASN A 130 7.91 -16.70 8.05
CA ASN A 130 8.63 -15.66 7.33
C ASN A 130 7.75 -15.12 6.21
N GLY A 131 7.68 -13.80 6.09
CA GLY A 131 7.06 -13.09 4.98
C GLY A 131 8.11 -12.20 4.33
N SER A 132 8.25 -12.25 3.01
CA SER A 132 9.16 -11.38 2.26
C SER A 132 8.42 -10.69 1.13
N VAL A 133 8.73 -9.42 0.90
CA VAL A 133 8.13 -8.61 -0.16
C VAL A 133 9.24 -8.03 -1.02
N GLU A 134 9.15 -8.23 -2.33
CA GLU A 134 10.15 -7.87 -3.31
C GLU A 134 9.53 -7.03 -4.41
N ALA A 135 10.21 -5.97 -4.84
CA ALA A 135 9.90 -5.27 -6.07
C ALA A 135 11.21 -5.02 -6.83
N ARG A 136 11.17 -5.18 -8.16
CA ARG A 136 12.34 -4.90 -9.02
C ARG A 136 13.62 -5.67 -8.65
N GLY A 137 13.49 -6.88 -8.11
CA GLY A 137 14.64 -7.69 -7.67
C GLY A 137 15.24 -7.27 -6.33
N LEU A 138 14.59 -6.34 -5.60
CA LEU A 138 15.01 -5.86 -4.29
C LEU A 138 14.00 -6.30 -3.24
N THR A 139 14.46 -6.96 -2.19
CA THR A 139 13.65 -7.20 -0.99
C THR A 139 13.35 -5.85 -0.33
N LEU A 140 12.09 -5.45 -0.32
CA LEU A 140 11.64 -4.21 0.32
C LEU A 140 11.52 -4.41 1.82
N PHE A 141 10.93 -5.53 2.26
CA PHE A 141 10.85 -5.84 3.67
C PHE A 141 10.66 -7.33 3.96
N GLU A 142 11.04 -7.71 5.17
CA GLU A 142 10.87 -9.06 5.70
C GLU A 142 10.22 -9.01 7.09
N ILE A 143 9.32 -9.94 7.34
CA ILE A 143 8.70 -10.20 8.64
C ILE A 143 9.12 -11.60 9.06
N ASP A 144 9.89 -11.70 10.14
CA ASP A 144 10.25 -12.96 10.78
C ASP A 144 9.52 -13.06 12.11
N ALA A 145 8.70 -14.10 12.28
CA ALA A 145 7.81 -14.22 13.43
C ALA A 145 7.76 -15.63 14.00
N GLN A 146 7.69 -15.68 15.33
CA GLN A 146 7.42 -16.88 16.10
C GLN A 146 5.95 -16.83 16.57
N ILE A 147 5.07 -17.58 15.91
CA ILE A 147 3.62 -17.61 16.14
C ILE A 147 3.28 -18.75 17.09
N THR A 148 3.50 -18.52 18.39
CA THR A 148 3.26 -19.53 19.45
C THR A 148 1.91 -19.42 20.13
N GLY A 149 1.16 -18.35 19.84
CA GLY A 149 -0.18 -18.16 20.38
C GLY A 149 -1.12 -19.30 19.96
N PRO A 150 -2.07 -19.67 20.84
CA PRO A 150 -3.09 -20.63 20.47
C PRO A 150 -3.98 -20.06 19.36
N GLU A 151 -4.63 -20.95 18.62
CA GLU A 151 -5.69 -20.58 17.69
C GLU A 151 -6.81 -19.85 18.44
N GLN A 152 -7.16 -18.65 17.98
CA GLN A 152 -8.28 -17.90 18.54
C GLN A 152 -9.60 -18.35 17.91
N ALA A 153 -10.70 -18.09 18.61
CA ALA A 153 -12.02 -18.32 18.03
C ALA A 153 -12.21 -17.42 16.79
N PRO A 154 -12.94 -17.89 15.76
CA PRO A 154 -13.30 -17.07 14.60
C PRO A 154 -13.91 -15.74 15.03
N LYS A 155 -13.47 -14.66 14.40
CA LYS A 155 -13.89 -13.30 14.77
C LYS A 155 -14.07 -12.42 13.54
N THR A 156 -15.02 -11.50 13.63
CA THR A 156 -15.20 -10.45 12.64
C THR A 156 -14.61 -9.16 13.17
N VAL A 157 -13.72 -8.54 12.39
CA VAL A 157 -13.14 -7.23 12.69
C VAL A 157 -13.60 -6.25 11.63
N LYS A 158 -14.02 -5.07 12.08
CA LYS A 158 -14.33 -3.93 11.22
C LYS A 158 -13.26 -2.86 11.37
N SER A 159 -12.92 -2.23 10.27
CA SER A 159 -11.94 -1.14 10.18
C SER A 159 -12.27 -0.25 9.00
N ASN A 160 -11.63 0.92 8.91
CA ASN A 160 -11.73 1.76 7.72
C ASN A 160 -10.40 1.79 6.97
N GLY A 161 -10.47 2.00 5.66
CA GLY A 161 -9.31 2.28 4.81
C GLY A 161 -9.47 3.60 4.06
N PHE A 162 -8.36 4.23 3.73
CA PHE A 162 -8.32 5.49 3.00
C PHE A 162 -7.43 5.39 1.77
N ASP A 163 -7.97 5.77 0.63
CA ASP A 163 -7.23 5.93 -0.62
C ASP A 163 -7.51 7.29 -1.24
N VAL A 164 -6.48 7.93 -1.79
CA VAL A 164 -6.63 9.19 -2.50
C VAL A 164 -6.39 8.94 -3.98
N LYS A 165 -7.48 8.85 -4.74
CA LYS A 165 -7.47 8.61 -6.17
C LYS A 165 -7.06 9.87 -6.92
N MET A 166 -5.96 9.74 -7.67
CA MET A 166 -5.33 10.85 -8.39
C MET A 166 -4.79 10.35 -9.73
N PHE A 167 -4.75 11.24 -10.72
CA PHE A 167 -4.17 10.96 -12.03
C PHE A 167 -3.24 12.11 -12.41
N PRO A 168 -2.02 11.82 -12.90
CA PRO A 168 -1.16 12.87 -13.43
C PRO A 168 -1.82 13.51 -14.66
N HIS A 169 -1.69 14.83 -14.82
CA HIS A 169 -2.20 15.51 -16.01
C HIS A 169 -1.44 15.06 -17.26
N THR A 170 -2.13 14.94 -18.40
CA THR A 170 -1.55 14.46 -19.67
C THR A 170 -0.40 15.33 -20.22
N ASN A 171 -0.28 16.58 -19.74
CA ASN A 171 0.82 17.48 -20.10
C ASN A 171 2.04 17.33 -19.18
N GLY A 172 1.99 16.46 -18.16
CA GLY A 172 3.05 16.25 -17.18
C GLY A 172 3.04 17.20 -15.98
N HIS A 173 2.08 18.12 -15.87
CA HIS A 173 2.04 19.14 -14.81
C HIS A 173 0.77 19.04 -13.97
N GLY A 174 0.92 18.76 -12.67
CA GLY A 174 -0.19 18.67 -11.72
C GLY A 174 -1.10 17.45 -11.96
N LEU A 175 -2.33 17.54 -11.46
CA LEU A 175 -3.32 16.46 -11.58
C LEU A 175 -4.29 16.70 -12.74
N GLN A 176 -4.75 15.61 -13.36
CA GLN A 176 -5.73 15.65 -14.45
C GLN A 176 -7.12 16.10 -13.96
N TYR A 177 -7.45 15.74 -12.72
CA TYR A 177 -8.72 16.00 -12.06
C TYR A 177 -8.46 16.34 -10.59
N PRO A 178 -9.41 17.00 -9.89
CA PRO A 178 -9.36 17.11 -8.43
C PRO A 178 -9.19 15.72 -7.78
N PRO A 179 -8.37 15.59 -6.72
CA PRO A 179 -8.23 14.32 -5.99
C PRO A 179 -9.57 13.85 -5.42
N LEU A 180 -9.78 12.53 -5.38
CA LEU A 180 -10.93 11.93 -4.72
C LEU A 180 -10.46 11.10 -3.53
N LEU A 181 -10.94 11.41 -2.33
CA LEU A 181 -10.77 10.55 -1.16
C LEU A 181 -11.82 9.45 -1.20
N ASN A 182 -11.38 8.20 -1.21
CA ASN A 182 -12.20 7.02 -0.97
C ASN A 182 -12.05 6.59 0.48
N ILE A 183 -13.19 6.38 1.13
CA ILE A 183 -13.27 5.82 2.48
C ILE A 183 -13.93 4.45 2.34
N TRP A 184 -13.25 3.41 2.81
CA TRP A 184 -13.70 2.02 2.73
C TRP A 184 -14.21 1.54 4.09
N ASP A 185 -15.33 0.82 4.11
CA ASP A 185 -15.79 0.06 5.29
C ASP A 185 -15.30 -1.38 5.12
N ILE A 186 -14.24 -1.74 5.85
CA ILE A 186 -13.53 -3.00 5.68
C ILE A 186 -14.00 -3.97 6.75
N THR A 187 -14.54 -5.11 6.32
CA THR A 187 -14.87 -6.24 7.20
C THR A 187 -13.98 -7.43 6.89
N ASN A 188 -13.24 -7.90 7.90
CA ASN A 188 -12.48 -9.15 7.85
C ASN A 188 -13.15 -10.19 8.74
N ASN A 189 -13.51 -11.33 8.14
CA ASN A 189 -14.00 -12.51 8.86
C ASN A 189 -12.86 -13.52 8.96
N PHE A 190 -12.20 -13.55 10.12
CA PHE A 190 -11.07 -14.44 10.37
C PHE A 190 -11.55 -15.85 10.68
N SER A 191 -11.15 -16.81 9.85
CA SER A 191 -11.32 -18.25 10.09
C SER A 191 -10.14 -18.84 10.87
N SER A 192 -8.96 -18.23 10.78
CA SER A 192 -7.81 -18.50 11.64
C SER A 192 -7.15 -17.19 12.06
N TYR A 193 -6.74 -17.13 13.33
CA TYR A 193 -6.03 -16.00 13.91
C TYR A 193 -5.12 -16.50 15.04
N ARG A 194 -3.81 -16.42 14.84
CA ARG A 194 -2.80 -16.74 15.84
C ARG A 194 -1.85 -15.57 16.04
N GLU A 195 -1.44 -15.36 17.28
CA GLU A 195 -0.54 -14.28 17.67
C GLU A 195 0.87 -14.79 18.00
N GLY A 196 1.82 -13.90 17.92
CA GLY A 196 3.21 -14.15 18.25
C GLY A 196 4.02 -12.88 18.35
N THR A 197 5.33 -13.07 18.35
CA THR A 197 6.31 -11.99 18.36
C THR A 197 7.17 -12.08 17.12
N GLY A 198 7.65 -10.94 16.62
CA GLY A 198 8.51 -10.94 15.44
C GLY A 198 9.29 -9.66 15.26
N THR A 199 10.06 -9.66 14.19
CA THR A 199 10.84 -8.53 13.72
C THR A 199 10.37 -8.12 12.34
N LEU A 200 10.49 -6.83 12.06
CA LEU A 200 10.27 -6.22 10.76
C LEU A 200 11.59 -5.58 10.32
N THR A 201 12.05 -5.92 9.13
CA THR A 201 13.31 -5.40 8.58
C THR A 201 13.03 -4.74 7.25
N TRP A 202 13.54 -3.52 7.06
CA TRP A 202 13.50 -2.83 5.79
C TRP A 202 14.70 -3.16 4.92
N GLY A 203 14.47 -3.30 3.63
CA GLY A 203 15.48 -3.23 2.60
C GLY A 203 15.45 -1.87 1.91
N HIS A 204 16.60 -1.48 1.38
CA HIS A 204 16.77 -0.21 0.69
C HIS A 204 16.25 -0.28 -0.75
N SER A 205 15.40 0.67 -1.13
CA SER A 205 15.00 0.87 -2.52
C SER A 205 14.66 2.34 -2.76
N LYS A 206 15.36 2.99 -3.70
CA LYS A 206 15.00 4.35 -4.12
C LYS A 206 13.61 4.46 -4.74
N TRP A 207 13.06 3.37 -5.29
CA TRP A 207 11.74 3.33 -5.92
C TRP A 207 10.62 3.18 -4.88
N ASP A 208 10.94 2.52 -3.77
CA ASP A 208 10.04 2.11 -2.70
C ASP A 208 10.77 2.35 -1.36
N PRO A 209 10.83 3.60 -0.89
CA PRO A 209 11.75 4.00 0.19
C PRO A 209 11.25 3.58 1.58
N VAL A 210 10.88 2.30 1.75
CA VAL A 210 10.38 1.74 3.02
C VAL A 210 11.43 1.81 4.13
N ASP A 211 12.72 1.82 3.77
CA ASP A 211 13.84 2.02 4.69
C ASP A 211 13.90 3.41 5.30
N THR A 212 13.17 4.38 4.74
CA THR A 212 13.01 5.71 5.35
C THR A 212 12.03 5.73 6.52
N ILE A 213 11.20 4.68 6.68
CA ILE A 213 10.21 4.57 7.76
C ILE A 213 10.94 4.17 9.05
N PRO A 214 11.02 5.05 10.07
CA PRO A 214 11.65 4.65 11.33
C PRO A 214 10.84 3.52 11.99
N ILE A 215 11.49 2.44 12.42
CA ILE A 215 10.89 1.44 13.30
C ILE A 215 11.28 1.81 14.73
N VAL A 216 10.33 2.38 15.48
CA VAL A 216 10.55 2.70 16.90
C VAL A 216 10.45 1.45 17.75
N SER A 217 9.46 0.59 17.47
CA SER A 217 9.29 -0.70 18.12
C SER A 217 8.37 -1.60 17.29
N THR A 218 8.58 -2.92 17.33
CA THR A 218 7.60 -3.89 16.84
C THR A 218 6.61 -4.28 17.93
N GLY A 219 5.39 -4.63 17.52
CA GLY A 219 4.31 -5.12 18.36
C GLY A 219 3.98 -6.59 18.05
N THR A 220 2.71 -6.94 18.16
CA THR A 220 2.22 -8.29 17.89
C THR A 220 2.38 -8.65 16.42
N ALA A 221 2.95 -9.83 16.17
CA ALA A 221 2.91 -10.50 14.88
C ALA A 221 1.69 -11.44 14.84
N VAL A 222 1.03 -11.53 13.69
CA VAL A 222 -0.17 -12.34 13.51
C VAL A 222 -0.07 -13.19 12.24
N ALA A 223 -0.48 -14.45 12.34
CA ALA A 223 -0.75 -15.29 11.19
C ALA A 223 -2.25 -15.50 11.10
N THR A 224 -2.84 -15.16 9.95
CA THR A 224 -4.29 -15.15 9.80
C THR A 224 -4.75 -15.75 8.47
N GLU A 225 -5.98 -16.28 8.48
CA GLU A 225 -6.75 -16.63 7.29
C GLU A 225 -8.12 -15.99 7.38
N TYR A 226 -8.57 -15.34 6.31
CA TYR A 226 -9.80 -14.54 6.36
C TYR A 226 -10.51 -14.41 5.02
N GLU A 227 -11.79 -14.08 5.10
CA GLU A 227 -12.57 -13.46 4.02
C GLU A 227 -12.65 -11.94 4.27
N ASN A 228 -12.39 -11.16 3.23
CA ASN A 228 -12.50 -9.71 3.23
C ASN A 228 -13.68 -9.24 2.38
N TYR A 229 -14.40 -8.25 2.89
CA TYR A 229 -15.42 -7.51 2.17
C TYR A 229 -15.24 -6.01 2.45
N SER A 230 -14.96 -5.24 1.40
CA SER A 230 -14.58 -3.81 1.50
C SER A 230 -15.39 -2.94 0.53
N PRO A 231 -16.66 -2.64 0.82
CA PRO A 231 -17.44 -1.66 0.08
C PRO A 231 -16.91 -0.22 0.27
N LEU A 232 -17.11 0.60 -0.76
CA LEU A 232 -16.92 2.04 -0.67
C LEU A 232 -17.99 2.61 0.27
N LEU A 233 -17.55 3.15 1.41
CA LEU A 233 -18.44 3.81 2.37
C LEU A 233 -18.83 5.19 1.85
N ARG A 234 -17.84 5.97 1.43
CA ARG A 234 -18.02 7.35 0.96
C ARG A 234 -16.87 7.73 0.02
N GLN A 235 -17.17 8.58 -0.96
CA GLN A 235 -16.18 9.25 -1.78
C GLN A 235 -16.38 10.76 -1.69
N GLU A 236 -15.27 11.50 -1.53
CA GLU A 236 -15.26 12.94 -1.41
C GLU A 236 -14.28 13.55 -2.41
N GLN A 237 -14.67 14.64 -3.04
CA GLN A 237 -13.75 15.45 -3.82
C GLN A 237 -12.97 16.36 -2.87
N LEU A 238 -11.65 16.32 -2.97
CA LEU A 238 -10.75 17.14 -2.18
C LEU A 238 -10.44 18.45 -2.91
N GLU A 239 -10.24 19.51 -2.14
CA GLU A 239 -9.64 20.75 -2.62
C GLU A 239 -8.11 20.66 -2.48
N ASP A 240 -7.40 21.25 -3.44
CA ASP A 240 -5.93 21.31 -3.44
C ASP A 240 -5.43 22.72 -3.81
N PRO A 241 -5.75 23.75 -3.01
CA PRO A 241 -5.38 25.12 -3.33
C PRO A 241 -3.87 25.33 -3.40
N ASP A 242 -3.11 24.54 -2.64
CA ASP A 242 -1.65 24.62 -2.53
C ASP A 242 -0.91 23.64 -3.46
N ASN A 243 -1.65 22.86 -4.27
CA ASN A 243 -1.12 21.88 -5.22
C ASN A 243 -0.12 20.88 -4.59
N VAL A 244 -0.47 20.33 -3.42
CA VAL A 244 0.37 19.40 -2.65
C VAL A 244 0.14 17.94 -3.03
N PHE A 245 -1.06 17.58 -3.51
CA PHE A 245 -1.39 16.19 -3.83
C PHE A 245 -0.52 15.53 -4.91
N PRO A 246 0.01 16.24 -5.93
CA PRO A 246 1.01 15.67 -6.83
C PRO A 246 2.23 15.07 -6.12
N GLN A 247 2.64 15.62 -4.97
CA GLN A 247 3.79 15.12 -4.22
C GLN A 247 3.52 13.71 -3.68
N TYR A 248 2.33 13.49 -3.11
CA TYR A 248 1.90 12.18 -2.60
C TYR A 248 1.58 11.16 -3.69
N LEU A 249 1.18 11.64 -4.88
CA LEU A 249 0.99 10.79 -6.07
C LEU A 249 2.33 10.22 -6.53
N TRP A 250 3.32 11.09 -6.76
CA TRP A 250 4.63 10.69 -7.26
C TRP A 250 5.47 9.96 -6.21
N GLY A 251 5.27 10.26 -4.91
CA GLY A 251 6.01 9.60 -3.83
C GLY A 251 5.55 8.18 -3.49
N ARG A 252 4.36 7.74 -3.93
CA ARG A 252 3.80 6.42 -3.55
C ARG A 252 3.28 5.61 -4.72
N SER A 253 2.51 6.26 -5.60
CA SER A 253 1.82 5.54 -6.66
C SER A 253 2.75 5.24 -7.83
N PHE A 254 3.74 6.05 -8.16
CA PHE A 254 4.56 5.82 -9.35
C PHE A 254 6.02 5.56 -8.96
N ASP A 255 6.70 4.78 -9.78
CA ASP A 255 8.15 4.81 -9.83
C ASP A 255 8.59 6.19 -10.30
N ASP A 256 9.55 6.82 -9.62
CA ASP A 256 10.06 8.13 -10.02
C ASP A 256 10.76 8.02 -11.39
N PRO A 257 10.18 8.58 -12.47
CA PRO A 257 10.71 8.42 -13.80
C PRO A 257 12.12 9.03 -13.96
N THR A 258 12.54 9.91 -13.05
CA THR A 258 13.87 10.56 -13.09
C THR A 258 15.00 9.63 -12.69
N PHE A 259 14.71 8.51 -12.03
CA PHE A 259 15.73 7.51 -11.64
C PHE A 259 16.09 6.54 -12.79
N TYR A 260 15.38 6.59 -13.92
CA TYR A 260 15.68 5.73 -15.06
C TYR A 260 16.89 6.24 -15.86
N PRO A 261 17.72 5.34 -16.42
CA PRO A 261 18.74 5.73 -17.37
C PRO A 261 18.13 6.44 -18.59
N ILE A 262 18.51 7.70 -18.80
CA ILE A 262 18.10 8.46 -19.98
C ILE A 262 19.03 8.20 -21.17
N ALA A 263 18.45 8.18 -22.37
CA ALA A 263 19.22 8.11 -23.60
C ALA A 263 20.19 9.30 -23.71
N ASN A 264 21.41 9.06 -24.18
CA ASN A 264 22.48 10.07 -24.19
C ASN A 264 22.07 11.41 -24.84
N ARG A 265 21.22 11.39 -25.86
CA ARG A 265 20.73 12.59 -26.56
C ARG A 265 19.88 13.53 -25.70
N TRP A 266 19.36 13.05 -24.56
CA TRP A 266 18.51 13.81 -23.64
C TRP A 266 19.25 14.24 -22.36
N ARG A 267 20.52 13.85 -22.19
CA ARG A 267 21.32 14.26 -21.03
C ARG A 267 21.58 15.77 -21.07
N GLY A 268 21.21 16.46 -20.00
CA GLY A 268 21.38 17.91 -19.86
C GLY A 268 20.38 18.76 -20.67
N VAL A 269 19.40 18.15 -21.33
CA VAL A 269 18.32 18.86 -22.04
C VAL A 269 17.28 19.36 -21.04
N ASP A 270 16.82 18.46 -20.19
CA ASP A 270 15.98 18.78 -19.06
C ASP A 270 16.88 18.78 -17.82
N SER A 271 16.78 19.80 -16.96
CA SER A 271 17.46 19.84 -15.67
C SER A 271 16.86 18.78 -14.74
N LEU A 272 17.13 17.51 -15.05
CA LEU A 272 16.63 16.35 -14.32
C LEU A 272 17.41 16.20 -13.03
N ASN A 273 16.72 15.74 -11.99
CA ASN A 273 17.37 15.34 -10.75
C ASN A 273 18.39 14.24 -11.04
N ILE A 274 19.54 14.36 -10.40
CA ILE A 274 20.57 13.33 -10.42
C ILE A 274 20.03 12.14 -9.62
N ASP A 275 20.15 10.94 -10.19
CA ASP A 275 19.84 9.68 -9.49
C ASP A 275 20.50 9.70 -8.09
N PRO A 276 19.73 9.58 -6.99
CA PRO A 276 20.23 9.75 -5.63
C PRO A 276 21.34 8.74 -5.28
N ASP A 277 21.36 7.58 -5.93
CA ASP A 277 22.38 6.54 -5.74
C ASP A 277 23.62 6.77 -6.61
N ARG A 278 23.59 7.77 -7.49
CA ARG A 278 24.60 8.00 -8.53
C ARG A 278 25.34 9.30 -8.27
N GLN A 279 26.23 9.29 -7.27
CA GLN A 279 27.04 10.46 -6.90
C GLN A 279 28.15 10.84 -7.92
N ASP A 280 28.30 10.13 -9.05
CA ASP A 280 29.60 10.05 -9.73
C ASP A 280 29.67 10.57 -11.17
N LEU A 281 28.79 11.48 -11.63
CA LEU A 281 28.85 11.97 -13.02
C LEU A 281 28.89 13.49 -13.20
N ALA A 282 29.02 14.27 -12.12
CA ALA A 282 29.19 15.72 -12.23
C ALA A 282 30.63 16.16 -12.62
N ASN A 283 31.59 15.24 -12.74
CA ASN A 283 33.01 15.55 -12.99
C ASN A 283 33.69 14.67 -14.06
N ARG A 284 33.03 14.40 -15.21
CA ARG A 284 33.71 13.89 -16.42
C ARG A 284 33.14 14.49 -17.69
#